data_AF-W6KM60-F1
#
_entry.id   AF-W6KM60-F1
#
_cell.length_a   1.000
_cell.length_b   1.000
_cell.length_c   1.000
_cell.angle_alpha   90.00
_cell.angle_beta   90.00
_cell.angle_gamma   90.00
#
_symmetry.space_group_name_H-M   'P 1'
#
loop_
_entity.id
_entity.type
_entity.pdbx_description
1 polymer ?
#
loop_
_entity_poly.entity_id
_entity_poly.type
_entity_poly.pdbx_seq_one_letter_code
_entity_poly.pdbx_strand_id
1 'polypeptide(L)'
;MVASLGPMTQSDRLTACLIVIGNEVLSGRTRDANIQILGQRLSEQGIDLVEARVIPDVEGVIIETIKDCRQRHDVVFTSGGIGPTHDDITAVAVAKAFGVELRLDPRAEALLRKHYKPEDINAARLKMAHIPAGAGLIANPVSQAPGFSLENVHVMAGVPRIFEAMLDGLLPTLPGGMPRQSRTVAAYLPEGHLAGPLAALQNKFPGTEIGSYPFVRDGKLGAALVARSMDPVELDAVVNGLCEVIRSLGGEPLMDTDPRSNFDPRGNP
;
A
#
# COMPACT_ATOMS: atom_id res chain seq x y z
N MET A 1 7.68 -24.43 -28.85
CA MET A 1 7.52 -25.12 -27.55
C MET A 1 7.17 -24.07 -26.53
N VAL A 2 5.92 -24.07 -26.07
CA VAL A 2 5.46 -23.16 -25.01
C VAL A 2 5.88 -23.82 -23.70
N ALA A 3 6.80 -23.20 -22.96
CA ALA A 3 7.19 -23.70 -21.65
C ALA A 3 5.98 -23.58 -20.72
N SER A 4 5.48 -24.71 -20.22
CA SER A 4 4.49 -24.77 -19.14
C SER A 4 5.16 -24.18 -17.90
N LEU A 5 4.77 -22.98 -17.51
CA LEU A 5 5.13 -22.43 -16.20
C LEU A 5 4.39 -23.27 -15.15
N GLY A 6 5.16 -23.93 -14.27
CA GLY A 6 4.60 -24.65 -13.13
C GLY A 6 3.93 -23.69 -12.14
N PRO A 7 3.16 -24.20 -11.17
CA PRO A 7 2.50 -23.36 -10.17
C PRO A 7 3.54 -22.57 -9.37
N MET A 8 3.46 -21.24 -9.46
CA MET A 8 4.32 -20.33 -8.70
C MET A 8 3.97 -20.43 -7.21
N THR A 9 4.94 -20.83 -6.40
CA THR A 9 4.79 -20.90 -4.94
C THR A 9 4.81 -19.50 -4.31
N GLN A 10 4.37 -19.37 -3.07
CA GLN A 10 4.33 -18.14 -2.24
C GLN A 10 5.65 -17.30 -2.22
N SER A 11 6.76 -17.85 -2.70
CA SER A 11 8.11 -17.28 -2.79
C SER A 11 8.32 -16.23 -3.89
N ASP A 12 7.32 -15.93 -4.73
CA ASP A 12 7.45 -14.96 -5.85
C ASP A 12 6.72 -13.62 -5.61
N ARG A 13 6.30 -13.33 -4.37
CA ARG A 13 5.54 -12.12 -4.03
C ARG A 13 6.44 -11.00 -3.54
N LEU A 14 6.41 -9.84 -4.20
CA LEU A 14 7.05 -8.63 -3.70
C LEU A 14 6.34 -8.13 -2.46
N THR A 15 7.11 -7.96 -1.39
CA THR A 15 6.64 -7.48 -0.10
C THR A 15 6.95 -5.99 0.05
N ALA A 16 5.98 -5.26 0.62
CA ALA A 16 6.13 -3.86 0.94
C ALA A 16 5.97 -3.59 2.43
N CYS A 17 6.70 -2.59 2.91
CA CYS A 17 6.51 -2.00 4.23
C CYS A 17 6.26 -0.49 4.11
N LEU A 18 5.33 0.05 4.91
CA LEU A 18 5.14 1.50 5.06
C LEU A 18 5.63 1.98 6.42
N ILE A 19 6.46 3.02 6.42
CA ILE A 19 6.87 3.74 7.62
C ILE A 19 6.19 5.11 7.62
N VAL A 20 5.18 5.27 8.47
CA VAL A 20 4.51 6.55 8.74
C VAL A 20 5.32 7.29 9.81
N ILE A 21 5.83 8.47 9.46
CA ILE A 21 6.69 9.30 10.31
C ILE A 21 5.90 10.55 10.66
N GLY A 22 5.51 10.67 11.93
CA GLY A 22 4.74 11.83 12.39
C GLY A 22 4.16 11.67 13.80
N ASN A 23 4.54 12.59 14.70
CA ASN A 23 4.03 12.64 16.08
C ASN A 23 2.51 12.86 16.17
N GLU A 24 1.91 13.53 15.18
CA GLU A 24 0.47 13.78 15.10
C GLU A 24 -0.36 12.50 14.86
N VAL A 25 0.23 11.50 14.20
CA VAL A 25 -0.40 10.19 14.04
C VAL A 25 -0.33 9.42 15.36
N LEU A 26 0.84 9.40 16.01
CA LEU A 26 1.02 8.74 17.31
C LEU A 26 0.17 9.34 18.42
N SER A 27 -0.02 10.66 18.42
CA SER A 27 -0.89 11.36 19.37
C SER A 27 -2.39 11.21 19.07
N GLY A 28 -2.75 10.59 17.95
CA GLY A 28 -4.14 10.44 17.50
C GLY A 28 -4.80 11.73 17.01
N ARG A 29 -4.04 12.82 16.85
CA ARG A 29 -4.54 14.09 16.31
C ARG A 29 -4.94 13.94 14.84
N THR A 30 -4.19 13.13 14.10
CA THR A 30 -4.43 12.85 12.70
C THR A 30 -4.68 11.36 12.52
N ARG A 31 -5.80 11.02 11.87
CA ARG A 31 -6.02 9.66 11.38
C ARG A 31 -5.21 9.46 10.11
N ASP A 32 -4.31 8.48 10.10
CA ASP A 32 -3.55 8.15 8.88
C ASP A 32 -4.49 7.57 7.81
N ALA A 33 -4.34 8.10 6.58
CA ALA A 33 -5.00 7.60 5.39
C ALA A 33 -4.01 6.94 4.41
N ASN A 34 -2.71 7.14 4.61
CA ASN A 34 -1.68 6.71 3.67
C ASN A 34 -1.51 5.19 3.66
N ILE A 35 -1.70 4.52 4.79
CA ILE A 35 -1.75 3.04 4.86
C ILE A 35 -2.83 2.50 3.94
N GLN A 36 -4.03 3.07 3.98
CA GLN A 36 -5.14 2.63 3.14
C GLN A 36 -4.87 2.90 1.66
N ILE A 37 -4.42 4.11 1.32
CA ILE A 37 -4.09 4.50 -0.06
C ILE A 37 -3.03 3.58 -0.64
N LEU A 38 -1.93 3.38 0.09
CA LEU A 38 -0.83 2.53 -0.36
C LEU A 38 -1.28 1.07 -0.51
N GLY A 39 -1.99 0.52 0.48
CA GLY A 39 -2.45 -0.87 0.44
C GLY A 39 -3.35 -1.16 -0.76
N GLN A 40 -4.26 -0.24 -1.10
CA GLN A 40 -5.12 -0.36 -2.28
C GLN A 40 -4.29 -0.34 -3.58
N ARG A 41 -3.42 0.66 -3.73
CA ARG A 41 -2.59 0.85 -4.93
C ARG A 41 -1.58 -0.27 -5.15
N LEU A 42 -0.97 -0.78 -4.08
CA LEU A 42 -0.03 -1.91 -4.16
C LEU A 42 -0.74 -3.22 -4.48
N SER A 43 -1.93 -3.45 -3.91
CA SER A 43 -2.75 -4.62 -4.26
C SER A 43 -3.12 -4.64 -5.75
N GLU A 44 -3.41 -3.48 -6.35
CA GLU A 44 -3.65 -3.32 -7.78
C GLU A 44 -2.39 -3.66 -8.62
N GLN A 45 -1.20 -3.50 -8.06
CA GLN A 45 0.10 -3.78 -8.70
C GLN A 45 0.68 -5.16 -8.35
N GLY A 46 -0.04 -5.98 -7.58
CA GLY A 46 0.43 -7.30 -7.16
C GLY A 46 1.57 -7.26 -6.13
N ILE A 47 1.69 -6.17 -5.36
CA ILE A 47 2.66 -6.02 -4.28
C ILE A 47 1.89 -6.12 -2.95
N ASP A 48 2.32 -7.02 -2.07
CA ASP A 48 1.64 -7.23 -0.77
C ASP A 48 2.22 -6.26 0.27
N LEU A 49 1.40 -5.32 0.77
CA LEU A 49 1.75 -4.49 1.93
C LEU A 49 1.63 -5.35 3.20
N VAL A 50 2.75 -5.88 3.68
CA VAL A 50 2.79 -6.87 4.79
C VAL A 50 3.06 -6.26 6.15
N GLU A 51 3.64 -5.05 6.19
CA GLU A 51 3.98 -4.37 7.43
C GLU A 51 3.74 -2.87 7.32
N ALA A 52 3.24 -2.26 8.40
CA ALA A 52 3.20 -0.81 8.56
C ALA A 52 3.69 -0.43 9.96
N ARG A 53 4.56 0.57 10.04
CA ARG A 53 5.08 1.13 11.30
C ARG A 53 4.73 2.60 11.39
N VAL A 54 4.21 3.02 12.54
CA VAL A 54 4.03 4.44 12.86
C VAL A 54 5.08 4.82 13.90
N ILE A 55 5.95 5.78 13.57
CA ILE A 55 7.12 6.14 14.38
C ILE A 55 7.19 7.66 14.61
N PRO A 56 7.86 8.12 15.70
CA PRO A 56 8.00 9.54 15.98
C PRO A 56 9.06 10.20 15.09
N ASP A 57 9.02 11.53 15.03
CA ASP A 57 10.01 12.38 14.37
C ASP A 57 11.34 12.44 15.17
N VAL A 58 11.95 11.29 15.40
CA VAL A 58 13.21 11.14 16.14
C VAL A 58 14.24 10.49 15.22
N GLU A 59 15.32 11.20 14.93
CA GLU A 59 16.31 10.81 13.93
C GLU A 59 16.82 9.37 14.11
N GLY A 60 17.22 9.00 15.34
CA GLY A 60 17.72 7.65 15.63
C GLY A 60 16.69 6.56 15.33
N VAL A 61 15.42 6.80 15.70
CA VAL A 61 14.32 5.85 15.47
C VAL A 61 14.05 5.68 13.98
N ILE A 62 14.06 6.79 13.21
CA ILE A 62 13.88 6.74 11.76
C ILE A 62 15.03 5.95 11.11
N ILE A 63 16.28 6.22 11.50
CA ILE A 63 17.47 5.53 10.96
C ILE A 63 17.38 4.02 11.20
N GLU A 64 17.10 3.60 12.43
CA GLU A 64 17.02 2.18 12.81
C GLU A 64 15.87 1.49 12.09
N THR A 65 14.70 2.13 12.02
CA THR A 65 13.52 1.59 11.33
C THR A 65 13.77 1.42 9.84
N ILE A 66 14.38 2.41 9.18
CA ILE A 66 14.71 2.34 7.76
C ILE A 66 15.70 1.19 7.50
N LYS A 67 16.74 1.04 8.33
CA LYS A 67 17.73 -0.04 8.19
C LYS A 67 17.11 -1.43 8.34
N ASP A 68 16.22 -1.60 9.31
CA ASP A 68 15.53 -2.88 9.53
C ASP A 68 14.53 -3.18 8.39
N CYS A 69 13.65 -2.24 8.08
CA CYS A 69 12.61 -2.46 7.07
C CYS A 69 13.20 -2.72 5.67
N ARG A 70 14.26 -2.00 5.27
CA ARG A 70 14.87 -2.16 3.93
C ARG A 70 15.59 -3.50 3.73
N GLN A 71 15.95 -4.18 4.82
CA GLN A 71 16.57 -5.51 4.77
C GLN A 71 15.52 -6.63 4.73
N ARG A 72 14.33 -6.37 5.28
CA ARG A 72 13.27 -7.36 5.46
C ARG A 72 12.23 -7.39 4.33
N HIS A 73 12.15 -6.32 3.54
CA HIS A 73 11.12 -6.14 2.52
C HIS A 73 11.73 -5.75 1.18
N ASP A 74 11.06 -6.16 0.10
CA ASP A 74 11.49 -5.85 -1.26
C ASP A 74 11.33 -4.37 -1.59
N VAL A 75 10.29 -3.73 -1.04
CA VAL A 75 10.01 -2.31 -1.25
C VAL A 75 9.63 -1.65 0.09
N VAL A 76 10.16 -0.46 0.37
CA VAL A 76 9.83 0.31 1.57
C VAL A 76 9.35 1.70 1.16
N PHE A 77 8.23 2.11 1.71
CA PHE A 77 7.68 3.45 1.55
C PHE A 77 7.78 4.21 2.86
N THR A 78 7.99 5.52 2.78
CA THR A 78 7.78 6.41 3.91
C THR A 78 6.71 7.44 3.58
N SER A 79 6.03 7.89 4.63
CA SER A 79 5.10 9.01 4.55
C SER A 79 5.40 9.98 5.70
N GLY A 80 5.70 11.24 5.37
CA GLY A 80 5.94 12.30 6.35
C GLY A 80 7.40 12.73 6.49
N GLY A 81 7.60 13.87 7.15
CA GLY A 81 8.91 14.43 7.51
C GLY A 81 9.77 14.95 6.35
N ILE A 82 9.18 15.37 5.23
CA ILE A 82 9.87 15.95 4.06
C ILE A 82 9.51 17.41 3.74
N GLY A 83 8.72 18.05 4.58
CA GLY A 83 8.36 19.45 4.43
C GLY A 83 9.48 20.43 4.84
N PRO A 84 9.15 21.72 4.94
CA PRO A 84 10.11 22.76 5.26
C PRO A 84 10.34 22.97 6.77
N THR A 85 9.59 22.31 7.66
CA THR A 85 9.65 22.60 9.10
C THR A 85 10.87 21.93 9.75
N HIS A 86 11.13 22.27 11.02
CA HIS A 86 12.35 21.86 11.71
C HIS A 86 12.35 20.36 12.06
N ASP A 87 11.16 19.83 12.33
CA ASP A 87 10.83 18.42 12.59
C ASP A 87 10.79 17.56 11.31
N ASP A 88 10.76 18.15 10.11
CA ASP A 88 10.89 17.40 8.85
C ASP A 88 12.32 16.88 8.64
N ILE A 89 12.66 15.75 9.26
CA ILE A 89 14.03 15.20 9.29
C ILE A 89 14.20 13.90 8.48
N THR A 90 13.18 13.44 7.76
CA THR A 90 13.20 12.15 7.05
C THR A 90 14.33 12.06 6.02
N ALA A 91 14.55 13.10 5.22
CA ALA A 91 15.63 13.10 4.22
C ALA A 91 17.02 12.95 4.85
N VAL A 92 17.25 13.63 5.98
CA VAL A 92 18.51 13.55 6.76
C VAL A 92 18.69 12.15 7.33
N ALA A 93 17.64 11.60 7.95
CA ALA A 93 17.68 10.27 8.53
C ALA A 93 17.91 9.18 7.48
N VAL A 94 17.28 9.28 6.31
CA VAL A 94 17.48 8.33 5.21
C VAL A 94 18.91 8.41 4.67
N ALA A 95 19.46 9.60 4.45
CA ALA A 95 20.87 9.74 4.04
C ALA A 95 21.83 9.04 5.03
N LYS A 96 21.62 9.26 6.34
CA LYS A 96 22.39 8.60 7.41
C LYS A 96 22.19 7.09 7.45
N ALA A 97 20.97 6.61 7.21
CA ALA A 97 20.66 5.18 7.19
C ALA A 97 21.40 4.45 6.07
N PHE A 98 21.61 5.11 4.94
CA PHE A 98 22.34 4.60 3.78
C PHE A 98 23.83 4.92 3.79
N GLY A 99 24.31 5.75 4.71
CA GLY A 99 25.71 6.17 4.77
C GLY A 99 26.14 7.05 3.59
N VAL A 100 25.20 7.82 3.02
CA VAL A 100 25.45 8.71 1.88
C VAL A 100 25.33 10.17 2.28
N GLU A 101 25.93 11.05 1.48
CA GLU A 101 25.83 12.50 1.68
C GLU A 101 24.41 13.01 1.34
N LEU A 102 23.89 13.93 2.16
CA LEU A 102 22.71 14.72 1.83
C LEU A 102 23.16 16.06 1.25
N ARG A 103 22.73 16.37 0.03
CA ARG A 103 23.15 17.59 -0.68
C ARG A 103 21.98 18.29 -1.34
N LEU A 104 22.13 19.60 -1.55
CA LEU A 104 21.20 20.36 -2.40
C LEU A 104 21.26 19.79 -3.83
N ASP A 105 20.17 19.19 -4.29
CA ASP A 105 20.08 18.61 -5.62
C ASP A 105 19.63 19.69 -6.63
N PRO A 106 20.43 19.98 -7.67
CA PRO A 106 20.09 21.04 -8.62
C PRO A 106 18.76 20.80 -9.37
N ARG A 107 18.37 19.54 -9.56
CA ARG A 107 17.10 19.18 -10.23
C ARG A 107 15.93 19.51 -9.31
N ALA A 108 16.02 19.16 -8.02
CA ALA A 108 15.00 19.48 -7.03
C ALA A 108 14.91 20.99 -6.79
N GLU A 109 16.06 21.67 -6.70
CA GLU A 109 16.12 23.13 -6.56
C GLU A 109 15.44 23.83 -7.75
N ALA A 110 15.68 23.37 -8.97
CA ALA A 110 15.05 23.92 -10.16
C ALA A 110 13.50 23.78 -10.12
N LEU A 111 12.97 22.66 -9.62
CA LEU A 111 11.53 22.47 -9.43
C LEU A 111 10.96 23.51 -8.44
N LEU A 112 11.64 23.72 -7.31
CA LEU A 112 11.20 24.69 -6.31
C LEU A 112 11.26 26.14 -6.84
N ARG A 113 12.34 26.49 -7.54
CA ARG A 113 12.52 27.83 -8.14
C ARG A 113 11.53 28.12 -9.26
N LYS A 114 11.02 27.09 -9.94
CA LYS A 114 9.93 27.22 -10.92
C LYS A 114 8.57 27.39 -10.24
N HIS A 115 8.38 26.82 -9.05
CA HIS A 115 7.13 26.84 -8.32
C HIS A 115 6.91 28.12 -7.50
N TYR A 116 7.94 28.54 -6.77
CA TYR A 116 7.88 29.72 -5.91
C TYR A 116 8.41 30.96 -6.63
N LYS A 117 7.93 32.14 -6.20
CA LYS A 117 8.54 33.40 -6.61
C LYS A 117 9.97 33.51 -6.03
N PRO A 118 10.89 34.23 -6.67
CA PRO A 118 12.26 34.40 -6.17
C PRO A 118 12.33 34.88 -4.71
N GLU A 119 11.48 35.83 -4.33
CA GLU A 119 11.36 36.39 -2.97
C GLU A 119 10.84 35.40 -1.93
N ASP A 120 10.18 34.33 -2.39
CA ASP A 120 9.60 33.28 -1.57
C ASP A 120 10.60 32.13 -1.32
N ILE A 121 11.70 32.05 -2.05
CA ILE A 121 12.72 31.01 -1.84
C ILE A 121 13.55 31.35 -0.59
N ASN A 122 13.26 30.66 0.51
CA ASN A 122 14.01 30.76 1.77
C ASN A 122 14.74 29.45 2.10
N ALA A 123 15.57 29.46 3.14
CA ALA A 123 16.35 28.29 3.55
C ALA A 123 15.47 27.07 3.90
N ALA A 124 14.31 27.29 4.53
CA ALA A 124 13.36 26.23 4.87
C ALA A 124 12.75 25.56 3.64
N ARG A 125 12.45 26.32 2.58
CA ARG A 125 11.99 25.76 1.30
C ARG A 125 13.11 25.06 0.55
N LEU A 126 14.33 25.63 0.52
CA LEU A 126 15.50 24.99 -0.08
C LEU A 126 15.92 23.70 0.62
N LYS A 127 15.61 23.55 1.92
CA LYS A 127 15.76 22.28 2.64
C LYS A 127 15.04 21.13 1.93
N MET A 128 13.85 21.35 1.36
CA MET A 128 13.10 20.33 0.62
C MET A 128 13.76 19.90 -0.69
N ALA A 129 14.78 20.62 -1.16
CA ALA A 129 15.61 20.23 -2.30
C ALA A 129 16.90 19.49 -1.89
N HIS A 130 17.09 19.20 -0.60
CA HIS A 130 18.19 18.36 -0.15
C HIS A 130 17.83 16.89 -0.33
N ILE A 131 18.59 16.20 -1.17
CA ILE A 131 18.32 14.82 -1.59
C ILE A 131 19.57 13.97 -1.35
N PRO A 132 19.43 12.73 -0.85
CA PRO A 132 20.56 11.83 -0.67
C PRO A 132 21.29 11.57 -1.99
N ALA A 133 22.63 11.51 -1.94
CA ALA A 133 23.44 11.18 -3.11
C ALA A 133 23.05 9.80 -3.66
N GLY A 134 22.88 9.72 -5.00
CA GLY A 134 22.44 8.51 -5.68
C GLY A 134 20.92 8.34 -5.80
N ALA A 135 20.12 9.19 -5.14
CA ALA A 135 18.67 9.06 -5.20
C ALA A 135 18.05 9.62 -6.50
N GLY A 136 17.01 8.94 -6.98
CA GLY A 136 16.12 9.41 -8.04
C GLY A 136 14.99 10.27 -7.47
N LEU A 137 14.55 11.30 -8.19
CA LEU A 137 13.44 12.15 -7.72
C LEU A 137 12.09 11.47 -7.95
N ILE A 138 11.21 11.57 -6.95
CA ILE A 138 9.78 11.25 -7.10
C ILE A 138 9.06 12.57 -7.34
N ALA A 139 8.45 12.71 -8.51
CA ALA A 139 7.74 13.93 -8.88
C ALA A 139 6.55 14.17 -7.94
N ASN A 140 6.40 15.41 -7.50
CA ASN A 140 5.27 15.86 -6.71
C ASN A 140 4.50 16.90 -7.52
N PRO A 141 3.43 16.50 -8.24
CA PRO A 141 2.69 17.42 -9.09
C PRO A 141 1.87 18.45 -8.29
N VAL A 142 1.68 18.24 -6.98
CA VAL A 142 0.83 19.09 -6.14
C VAL A 142 1.60 20.27 -5.54
N SER A 143 2.71 20.02 -4.85
CA SER A 143 3.50 21.08 -4.18
C SER A 143 4.89 21.27 -4.76
N GLN A 144 5.26 20.54 -5.83
CA GLN A 144 6.53 20.62 -6.58
C GLN A 144 7.80 20.27 -5.79
N ALA A 145 7.75 20.23 -4.46
CA ALA A 145 8.79 19.67 -3.60
C ALA A 145 8.84 18.14 -3.80
N PRO A 146 9.88 17.60 -4.45
CA PRO A 146 9.90 16.19 -4.80
C PRO A 146 10.17 15.31 -3.58
N GLY A 147 9.68 14.07 -3.64
CA GLY A 147 10.23 12.98 -2.83
C GLY A 147 11.46 12.39 -3.52
N PHE A 148 11.88 11.22 -3.05
CA PHE A 148 12.98 10.52 -3.69
C PHE A 148 12.96 9.01 -3.46
N SER A 149 13.58 8.28 -4.38
CA SER A 149 13.84 6.84 -4.30
C SER A 149 15.34 6.62 -4.14
N LEU A 150 15.74 5.85 -3.12
CA LEU A 150 17.12 5.39 -2.94
C LEU A 150 17.10 3.88 -2.71
N GLU A 151 17.65 3.14 -3.67
CA GLU A 151 17.49 1.68 -3.75
C GLU A 151 16.01 1.27 -3.64
N ASN A 152 15.64 0.46 -2.64
CA ASN A 152 14.28 0.00 -2.39
C ASN A 152 13.45 0.91 -1.45
N VAL A 153 13.97 2.08 -1.06
CA VAL A 153 13.27 3.01 -0.15
C VAL A 153 12.73 4.21 -0.92
N HIS A 154 11.42 4.43 -0.86
CA HIS A 154 10.67 5.50 -1.52
C HIS A 154 10.10 6.48 -0.50
N VAL A 155 10.63 7.69 -0.49
CA VAL A 155 10.30 8.73 0.49
C VAL A 155 9.29 9.71 -0.09
N MET A 156 8.11 9.80 0.53
CA MET A 156 6.98 10.58 0.01
C MET A 156 6.34 11.48 1.08
N ALA A 157 5.53 12.43 0.64
CA ALA A 157 4.89 13.41 1.52
C ALA A 157 3.88 12.78 2.49
N GLY A 158 3.72 13.38 3.67
CA GLY A 158 2.74 12.95 4.67
C GLY A 158 1.28 13.27 4.32
N VAL A 159 1.07 14.34 3.54
CA VAL A 159 -0.27 14.83 3.19
C VAL A 159 -0.92 13.86 2.19
N PRO A 160 -2.10 13.27 2.50
CA PRO A 160 -2.67 12.17 1.69
C PRO A 160 -2.83 12.47 0.20
N ARG A 161 -3.33 13.67 -0.15
CA ARG A 161 -3.48 14.08 -1.56
C ARG A 161 -2.15 14.16 -2.30
N ILE A 162 -1.08 14.54 -1.60
CA ILE A 162 0.26 14.66 -2.18
C ILE A 162 0.88 13.27 -2.29
N PHE A 163 0.76 12.45 -1.23
CA PHE A 163 1.21 11.07 -1.19
C PHE A 163 0.62 10.25 -2.35
N GLU A 164 -0.70 10.31 -2.53
CA GLU A 164 -1.39 9.60 -3.62
C GLU A 164 -0.87 10.02 -5.00
N ALA A 165 -0.75 11.34 -5.25
CA ALA A 165 -0.26 11.84 -6.53
C ALA A 165 1.21 11.48 -6.82
N MET A 166 2.05 11.41 -5.78
CA MET A 166 3.44 10.94 -5.89
C MET A 166 3.49 9.44 -6.16
N LEU A 167 2.66 8.67 -5.45
CA LEU A 167 2.55 7.23 -5.59
C LEU A 167 2.12 6.86 -7.01
N ASP A 168 1.08 7.48 -7.54
CA ASP A 168 0.59 7.23 -8.91
C ASP A 168 1.69 7.41 -9.97
N GLY A 169 2.60 8.38 -9.79
CA GLY A 169 3.75 8.58 -10.67
C GLY A 169 4.89 7.58 -10.45
N LEU A 170 5.02 7.04 -9.23
CA LEU A 170 6.06 6.08 -8.85
C LEU A 170 5.72 4.64 -9.26
N LEU A 171 4.46 4.21 -9.09
CA LEU A 171 4.04 2.82 -9.29
C LEU A 171 4.50 2.22 -10.64
N PRO A 172 4.41 2.92 -11.79
CA PRO A 172 4.85 2.35 -13.07
C PRO A 172 6.36 2.06 -13.15
N THR A 173 7.15 2.62 -12.23
CA THR A 173 8.61 2.44 -12.18
C THR A 173 9.03 1.32 -11.24
N LEU A 174 8.13 0.84 -10.37
CA LEU A 174 8.41 -0.25 -9.46
C LEU A 174 8.45 -1.57 -10.23
N PRO A 175 9.23 -2.57 -9.78
CA PRO A 175 9.09 -3.93 -10.29
C PRO A 175 7.64 -4.37 -10.06
N GLY A 176 6.87 -4.49 -11.14
CA GLY A 176 5.48 -4.92 -11.04
C GLY A 176 5.40 -6.39 -10.66
N GLY A 177 4.42 -6.74 -9.82
CA GLY A 177 3.87 -8.09 -9.79
C GLY A 177 2.87 -8.26 -10.93
N MET A 178 2.43 -9.49 -11.21
CA MET A 178 1.17 -9.61 -11.94
C MET A 178 0.05 -9.05 -11.02
N PRO A 179 -0.96 -8.32 -11.52
CA PRO A 179 -2.03 -7.71 -10.70
C PRO A 179 -3.06 -8.72 -10.16
N ARG A 180 -3.35 -8.69 -8.85
CA ARG A 180 -4.29 -9.62 -8.20
C ARG A 180 -5.71 -9.39 -8.69
N GLN A 181 -6.32 -10.44 -9.24
CA GLN A 181 -7.75 -10.44 -9.49
C GLN A 181 -8.47 -10.77 -8.18
N SER A 182 -9.53 -10.03 -7.90
CA SER A 182 -10.39 -10.23 -6.73
C SER A 182 -11.81 -10.58 -7.19
N ARG A 183 -12.43 -11.52 -6.51
CA ARG A 183 -13.84 -11.88 -6.66
C ARG A 183 -14.47 -12.02 -5.28
N THR A 184 -15.71 -11.56 -5.16
CA THR A 184 -16.44 -11.60 -3.89
C THR A 184 -17.67 -12.49 -4.03
N VAL A 185 -17.90 -13.37 -3.08
CA VAL A 185 -19.14 -14.15 -2.94
C VAL A 185 -19.73 -13.86 -1.58
N ALA A 186 -20.90 -13.25 -1.53
CA ALA A 186 -21.59 -12.99 -0.27
C ALA A 186 -22.66 -14.05 0.02
N ALA A 187 -22.95 -14.27 1.30
CA ALA A 187 -24.06 -15.11 1.73
C ALA A 187 -24.61 -14.63 3.08
N TYR A 188 -25.92 -14.81 3.30
CA TYR A 188 -26.56 -14.60 4.60
C TYR A 188 -26.35 -15.80 5.52
N LEU A 189 -25.07 -16.12 5.77
CA LEU A 189 -24.62 -17.15 6.70
C LEU A 189 -23.71 -16.51 7.75
N PRO A 190 -23.88 -16.84 9.05
CA PRO A 190 -22.94 -16.42 10.08
C PRO A 190 -21.54 -16.97 9.81
N GLU A 191 -20.52 -16.15 10.03
CA GLU A 191 -19.11 -16.48 9.78
C GLU A 191 -18.66 -17.77 10.49
N GLY A 192 -19.17 -18.01 11.71
CA GLY A 192 -18.84 -19.21 12.49
C GLY A 192 -19.18 -20.53 11.78
N HIS A 193 -20.18 -20.54 10.89
CA HIS A 193 -20.52 -21.73 10.09
C HIS A 193 -19.61 -21.91 8.88
N LEU A 194 -18.95 -20.84 8.42
CA LEU A 194 -18.09 -20.83 7.24
C LEU A 194 -16.63 -21.13 7.59
N ALA A 195 -16.19 -20.85 8.82
CA ALA A 195 -14.77 -20.91 9.21
C ALA A 195 -14.07 -22.24 8.88
N GLY A 196 -14.67 -23.39 9.23
CA GLY A 196 -14.08 -24.71 8.98
C GLY A 196 -13.94 -25.02 7.48
N PRO A 197 -15.04 -24.96 6.70
CA PRO A 197 -15.00 -25.13 5.25
C PRO A 197 -14.06 -24.15 4.52
N LEU A 198 -14.00 -22.88 4.96
CA LEU A 198 -13.08 -21.89 4.40
C LEU A 198 -11.61 -22.25 4.64
N ALA A 199 -11.27 -22.72 5.85
CA ALA A 199 -9.91 -23.18 6.14
C ALA A 199 -9.51 -24.38 5.26
N ALA A 200 -10.44 -25.32 5.04
CA ALA A 200 -10.21 -26.45 4.15
C ALA A 200 -9.99 -26.00 2.69
N LEU A 201 -10.76 -25.01 2.23
CA LEU A 201 -10.64 -24.45 0.88
C LEU A 201 -9.32 -23.68 0.72
N GLN A 202 -8.94 -22.85 1.70
CA GLN A 202 -7.67 -22.12 1.73
C GLN A 202 -6.46 -23.07 1.68
N ASN A 203 -6.52 -24.21 2.40
CA ASN A 203 -5.45 -25.21 2.37
C ASN A 203 -5.34 -25.94 1.03
N LYS A 204 -6.45 -26.07 0.29
CA LYS A 204 -6.48 -26.69 -1.05
C LYS A 204 -5.89 -25.78 -2.12
N PHE A 205 -5.96 -24.46 -1.93
CA PHE A 205 -5.54 -23.44 -2.90
C PHE A 205 -4.54 -22.46 -2.27
N PRO A 206 -3.27 -22.88 -2.04
CA PRO A 206 -2.27 -22.04 -1.39
C PRO A 206 -1.82 -20.82 -2.23
N GLY A 207 -2.12 -20.81 -3.54
CA GLY A 207 -1.87 -19.67 -4.43
C GLY A 207 -2.89 -18.54 -4.27
N THR A 208 -4.04 -18.84 -3.67
CA THR A 208 -5.16 -17.91 -3.48
C THR A 208 -5.28 -17.48 -2.02
N GLU A 209 -5.66 -16.23 -1.76
CA GLU A 209 -6.03 -15.77 -0.42
C GLU A 209 -7.55 -15.69 -0.32
N ILE A 210 -8.11 -16.23 0.76
CA ILE A 210 -9.53 -16.20 1.05
C ILE A 210 -9.76 -15.44 2.35
N GLY A 211 -10.38 -14.26 2.24
CA GLY A 211 -10.82 -13.46 3.39
C GLY A 211 -12.31 -13.63 3.67
N SER A 212 -12.68 -13.59 4.94
CA SER A 212 -14.09 -13.57 5.39
C SER A 212 -14.35 -12.25 6.11
N TYR A 213 -15.46 -11.59 5.77
CA TYR A 213 -15.84 -10.33 6.37
C TYR A 213 -17.33 -10.29 6.73
N PRO A 214 -17.69 -10.27 8.03
CA PRO A 214 -19.09 -10.25 8.45
C PRO A 214 -19.76 -8.92 8.09
N PHE A 215 -21.05 -8.98 7.77
CA PHE A 215 -21.89 -7.80 7.53
C PHE A 215 -23.31 -8.01 8.08
N VAL A 216 -24.02 -6.91 8.31
CA VAL A 216 -25.45 -6.92 8.61
C VAL A 216 -26.16 -6.06 7.57
N ARG A 217 -27.15 -6.63 6.88
CA ARG A 217 -27.98 -5.93 5.88
C ARG A 217 -29.44 -6.27 6.11
N ASP A 218 -30.29 -5.26 6.19
CA ASP A 218 -31.73 -5.40 6.47
C ASP A 218 -32.01 -6.28 7.72
N GLY A 219 -31.19 -6.13 8.75
CA GLY A 219 -31.29 -6.90 10.01
C GLY A 219 -30.83 -8.37 9.91
N LYS A 220 -30.32 -8.82 8.76
CA LYS A 220 -29.79 -10.18 8.56
C LYS A 220 -28.26 -10.16 8.59
N LEU A 221 -27.68 -11.09 9.36
CA LEU A 221 -26.24 -11.31 9.42
C LEU A 221 -25.77 -12.15 8.22
N GLY A 222 -24.62 -11.80 7.65
CA GLY A 222 -23.97 -12.56 6.60
C GLY A 222 -22.46 -12.36 6.60
N ALA A 223 -21.79 -12.96 5.62
CA ALA A 223 -20.36 -12.79 5.38
C ALA A 223 -20.08 -12.58 3.89
N ALA A 224 -19.20 -11.64 3.58
CA ALA A 224 -18.61 -11.44 2.27
C ALA A 224 -17.28 -12.21 2.21
N LEU A 225 -17.21 -13.19 1.31
CA LEU A 225 -16.03 -14.03 1.10
C LEU A 225 -15.26 -13.48 -0.08
N VAL A 226 -14.04 -13.00 0.15
CA VAL A 226 -13.22 -12.37 -0.89
C VAL A 226 -12.08 -13.31 -1.24
N ALA A 227 -12.10 -13.82 -2.47
CA ALA A 227 -11.01 -14.60 -3.04
C ALA A 227 -10.11 -13.69 -3.87
N ARG A 228 -8.80 -13.80 -3.68
CA ARG A 228 -7.79 -13.03 -4.43
C ARG A 228 -6.69 -13.95 -4.92
N SER A 229 -6.55 -14.05 -6.25
CA SER A 229 -5.51 -14.85 -6.89
C SER A 229 -4.91 -14.13 -8.08
N MET A 230 -3.72 -14.59 -8.44
CA MET A 230 -3.01 -14.19 -9.62
C MET A 230 -3.32 -15.05 -10.84
N ASP A 231 -3.74 -16.29 -10.59
CA ASP A 231 -4.16 -17.22 -11.63
C ASP A 231 -5.69 -17.13 -11.76
N PRO A 232 -6.20 -16.65 -12.90
CA PRO A 232 -7.65 -16.59 -13.15
C PRO A 232 -8.32 -17.96 -13.05
N VAL A 233 -7.61 -19.03 -13.44
CA VAL A 233 -8.13 -20.40 -13.38
C VAL A 233 -8.24 -20.87 -11.93
N GLU A 234 -7.22 -20.59 -11.10
CA GLU A 234 -7.28 -20.89 -9.67
C GLU A 234 -8.34 -20.03 -8.95
N LEU A 235 -8.47 -18.75 -9.33
CA LEU A 235 -9.49 -17.86 -8.80
C LEU A 235 -10.89 -18.39 -9.08
N ASP A 236 -11.18 -18.79 -10.33
CA ASP A 236 -12.47 -19.36 -10.71
C ASP A 236 -12.74 -20.66 -9.95
N ALA A 237 -11.73 -21.51 -9.75
CA ALA A 237 -11.85 -22.73 -8.97
C ALA A 237 -12.19 -22.46 -7.50
N VAL A 238 -11.54 -21.46 -6.89
CA VAL A 238 -11.83 -21.05 -5.51
C VAL A 238 -13.22 -20.44 -5.39
N VAL A 239 -13.62 -19.57 -6.31
CA VAL A 239 -14.96 -18.96 -6.33
C VAL A 239 -16.06 -20.02 -6.45
N ASN A 240 -15.86 -21.02 -7.31
CA ASN A 240 -16.77 -22.17 -7.41
C ASN A 240 -16.82 -22.95 -6.09
N GLY A 241 -15.67 -23.21 -5.47
CA GLY A 241 -15.59 -23.85 -4.16
C GLY A 241 -16.31 -23.07 -3.06
N LEU A 242 -16.20 -21.74 -3.03
CA LEU A 242 -16.94 -20.88 -2.10
C LEU A 242 -18.45 -21.02 -2.31
N CYS A 243 -18.91 -21.05 -3.57
CA CYS A 243 -20.33 -21.24 -3.88
C CYS A 243 -20.83 -22.62 -3.43
N GLU A 244 -20.04 -23.68 -3.62
CA GLU A 244 -20.36 -25.03 -3.15
C GLU A 244 -20.44 -25.09 -1.62
N VAL A 245 -19.48 -24.48 -0.91
CA VAL A 245 -19.51 -24.37 0.55
C VAL A 245 -20.78 -23.67 1.01
N ILE A 246 -21.10 -22.51 0.45
CA ILE A 246 -22.31 -21.75 0.80
C ILE A 246 -23.57 -22.61 0.59
N ARG A 247 -23.70 -23.25 -0.57
CA ARG A 247 -24.86 -24.11 -0.87
C ARG A 247 -24.95 -25.32 0.06
N SER A 248 -23.81 -25.93 0.42
CA SER A 248 -23.77 -27.08 1.34
C SER A 248 -24.25 -26.74 2.74
N LEU A 249 -24.13 -25.47 3.14
CA LEU A 249 -24.60 -24.93 4.41
C LEU A 249 -26.02 -24.35 4.34
N GLY A 250 -26.72 -24.53 3.20
CA GLY A 250 -28.08 -24.04 2.98
C GLY A 250 -28.18 -22.54 2.66
N GLY A 251 -27.05 -21.88 2.35
CA GLY A 251 -27.03 -20.49 1.91
C GLY A 251 -27.18 -20.35 0.39
N GLU A 252 -27.50 -19.13 -0.04
CA GLU A 252 -27.52 -18.73 -1.45
C GLU A 252 -26.30 -17.84 -1.74
N PRO A 253 -25.42 -18.23 -2.68
CA PRO A 253 -24.24 -17.43 -3.03
C PRO A 253 -24.64 -16.23 -3.90
N LEU A 254 -24.19 -15.05 -3.50
CA LEU A 254 -24.40 -13.78 -4.19
C LEU A 254 -23.08 -13.33 -4.82
N MET A 255 -22.96 -13.46 -6.14
CA MET A 255 -21.72 -13.21 -6.88
C MET A 255 -21.41 -11.72 -7.04
N ASP A 256 -20.13 -11.36 -6.93
CA ASP A 256 -19.56 -10.01 -7.10
C ASP A 256 -20.33 -8.90 -6.40
N THR A 257 -20.96 -9.25 -5.27
CA THR A 257 -21.61 -8.31 -4.38
C THR A 257 -20.75 -8.19 -3.13
N ASP A 258 -20.15 -7.03 -2.91
CA ASP A 258 -19.71 -6.66 -1.57
C ASP A 258 -20.84 -5.88 -0.91
N PRO A 259 -21.66 -6.52 -0.06
CA PRO A 259 -22.77 -5.86 0.64
C PRO A 259 -22.28 -4.82 1.67
N ARG A 260 -20.97 -4.70 1.90
CA ARG A 260 -20.34 -3.60 2.67
C ARG A 260 -19.99 -2.41 1.80
N SER A 261 -19.92 -2.56 0.47
CA SER A 261 -19.72 -1.42 -0.41
C SER A 261 -21.01 -0.60 -0.45
N ASN A 262 -20.90 0.72 -0.24
CA ASN A 262 -21.99 1.66 -0.52
C ASN A 262 -22.28 1.80 -2.04
N PHE A 263 -21.72 0.91 -2.86
CA PHE A 263 -21.79 0.98 -4.30
C PHE A 263 -22.85 -0.01 -4.78
N ASP A 264 -24.07 0.48 -5.03
CA ASP A 264 -25.05 -0.24 -5.83
C ASP A 264 -24.61 -0.15 -7.31
N PRO A 265 -24.23 -1.25 -7.99
CA PRO A 265 -23.90 -1.21 -9.41
C PRO A 265 -25.10 -0.81 -10.30
N ARG A 266 -26.32 -0.74 -9.74
CA ARG A 266 -27.54 -0.23 -10.41
C ARG A 266 -27.86 1.23 -10.11
N GLY A 267 -27.04 1.90 -9.27
CA GLY A 267 -27.12 3.33 -9.05
C GLY A 267 -28.43 3.83 -8.44
N ASN A 268 -29.12 3.05 -7.60
CA ASN A 268 -30.23 3.59 -6.82
C ASN A 268 -29.76 3.98 -5.40
N PRO A 269 -30.27 5.09 -4.84
CA PRO A 269 -29.79 5.65 -3.58
C PRO A 269 -30.08 4.75 -2.37
#